data_AF-W1Q951-F1
#
_entry.id   AF-W1Q951-F1
#
_cell.length_a   1.000
_cell.length_b   1.000
_cell.length_c   1.000
_cell.angle_alpha   90.00
_cell.angle_beta   90.00
_cell.angle_gamma   90.00
#
_symmetry.space_group_name_H-M   'P 1'
#
loop_
_entity.id
_entity.type
_entity.pdbx_description
1 polymer ?
#
loop_
_entity_poly.entity_id
_entity_poly.type
_entity_poly.pdbx_seq_one_letter_code
_entity_poly.pdbx_strand_id
1 'polypeptide(L)'
;MLIVEKAPPRKGPLSLTQLARIKCIQNAHLINDIGQAPYHLVEPILKKKTAKALRVIEEQSPQIVAHDDPLWQCLIQRDFSERPCEQITIKNGRKTKVPARELYEKYARERELQRRTATQNLRQITRNLTLERNKNKVKAVDHIVTPKSIRKPIVVSRPRSVLLQRAMQQNKMRAQYLSQNIKKK
;
A
#
# COMPACT_ATOMS: atom_id res chain seq x y z
N MET A 1 -19.78 -10.72 51.78
CA MET A 1 -20.53 -10.13 50.66
C MET A 1 -20.06 -10.79 49.37
N LEU A 2 -20.83 -11.74 48.82
CA LEU A 2 -20.54 -12.32 47.50
C LEU A 2 -21.40 -11.58 46.47
N ILE A 3 -20.75 -10.94 45.51
CA ILE A 3 -21.38 -10.27 44.37
C ILE A 3 -21.96 -11.36 43.46
N VAL A 4 -23.29 -11.42 43.37
CA VAL A 4 -23.99 -12.31 42.44
C VAL A 4 -23.86 -11.70 41.04
N GLU A 5 -22.95 -12.25 40.25
CA GLU A 5 -22.78 -11.92 38.84
C GLU A 5 -23.97 -12.48 38.05
N LYS A 6 -24.91 -11.62 37.64
CA LYS A 6 -26.05 -12.01 36.81
C LYS A 6 -25.55 -12.43 35.42
N ALA A 7 -25.71 -13.72 35.11
CA ALA A 7 -25.46 -14.27 33.78
C ALA A 7 -26.29 -13.53 32.69
N PRO A 8 -25.74 -13.31 31.49
CA PRO A 8 -26.43 -12.62 30.41
C PRO A 8 -27.66 -13.42 29.93
N PRO A 9 -28.76 -12.75 29.55
CA PRO A 9 -29.98 -13.42 29.12
C PRO A 9 -29.73 -14.28 27.88
N ARG A 10 -30.20 -15.54 27.91
CA ARG A 10 -30.13 -16.48 26.79
C ARG A 10 -30.93 -15.89 25.62
N LYS A 11 -30.28 -15.61 24.50
CA LYS A 11 -30.94 -15.07 23.30
C LYS A 11 -31.83 -16.15 22.68
N GLY A 12 -33.15 -15.95 22.73
CA GLY A 12 -34.12 -16.77 22.00
C GLY A 12 -33.97 -16.63 20.47
N PRO A 13 -34.75 -17.39 19.68
CA PRO A 13 -34.72 -17.28 18.22
C PRO A 13 -35.07 -15.86 17.77
N LEU A 14 -34.36 -15.37 16.75
CA LEU A 14 -34.57 -14.03 16.20
C LEU A 14 -35.94 -13.94 15.52
N SER A 15 -36.59 -12.78 15.65
CA SER A 15 -37.82 -12.49 14.92
C SER A 15 -37.57 -12.50 13.41
N LEU A 16 -38.59 -12.85 12.62
CA LEU A 16 -38.51 -12.83 11.16
C LEU A 16 -38.04 -11.47 10.62
N THR A 17 -38.48 -10.38 11.24
CA THR A 17 -38.08 -9.01 10.87
C THR A 17 -36.59 -8.77 11.12
N GLN A 18 -36.05 -9.32 12.20
CA GLN A 18 -34.61 -9.25 12.50
C GLN A 18 -33.82 -10.08 11.51
N LEU A 19 -34.28 -11.29 11.18
CA LEU A 19 -33.61 -12.16 10.21
C LEU A 19 -33.61 -11.54 8.81
N ALA A 20 -34.75 -10.99 8.37
CA ALA A 20 -34.87 -10.28 7.11
C ALA A 20 -33.92 -9.07 7.06
N ARG A 21 -33.88 -8.25 8.15
CA ARG A 21 -32.95 -7.13 8.25
C ARG A 21 -31.48 -7.58 8.16
N ILE A 22 -31.11 -8.65 8.86
CA ILE A 22 -29.76 -9.22 8.80
C ILE A 22 -29.43 -9.65 7.37
N LYS A 23 -30.35 -10.33 6.69
CA LYS A 23 -30.17 -10.74 5.29
C LYS A 23 -30.03 -9.55 4.33
N CYS A 24 -30.81 -8.49 4.53
CA CYS A 24 -30.67 -7.26 3.75
C CYS A 24 -29.33 -6.57 4.02
N ILE A 25 -28.83 -6.59 5.25
CA ILE A 25 -27.51 -6.04 5.60
C ILE A 25 -26.39 -6.87 4.96
N GLN A 26 -26.46 -8.20 5.02
CA GLN A 26 -25.49 -9.10 4.39
C GLN A 26 -25.41 -8.86 2.87
N ASN A 27 -26.57 -8.70 2.24
CA ASN A 27 -26.68 -8.46 0.80
C ASN A 27 -26.78 -6.98 0.45
N ALA A 28 -26.30 -6.09 1.34
CA ALA A 28 -26.44 -4.66 1.15
C ALA A 28 -25.89 -4.26 -0.22
N HIS A 29 -24.78 -4.82 -0.67
CA HIS A 29 -24.15 -4.53 -1.97
C HIS A 29 -25.09 -4.66 -3.19
N LEU A 30 -26.12 -5.50 -3.18
CA LEU A 30 -27.07 -5.68 -4.29
C LEU A 30 -28.19 -4.63 -4.33
N ILE A 31 -28.43 -3.92 -3.22
CA ILE A 31 -29.54 -2.97 -3.09
C ILE A 31 -29.11 -1.62 -3.65
N ASN A 32 -29.57 -1.28 -4.86
CA ASN A 32 -29.25 0.01 -5.50
C ASN A 32 -30.38 1.03 -5.33
N ASP A 33 -31.62 0.56 -5.28
CA ASP A 33 -32.81 1.40 -5.10
C ASP A 33 -33.61 0.93 -3.89
N ILE A 34 -34.22 1.89 -3.20
CA ILE A 34 -34.96 1.72 -1.95
C ILE A 34 -36.45 2.08 -2.16
N GLY A 35 -36.81 2.68 -3.31
CA GLY A 35 -38.18 3.00 -3.67
C GLY A 35 -38.81 3.94 -2.64
N GLN A 36 -39.94 3.55 -2.04
CA GLN A 36 -40.67 4.38 -1.05
C GLN A 36 -40.51 3.87 0.40
N ALA A 37 -39.45 3.10 0.70
CA ALA A 37 -39.28 2.56 2.04
C ALA A 37 -38.98 3.66 3.07
N PRO A 38 -39.54 3.57 4.30
CA PRO A 38 -39.31 4.56 5.35
C PRO A 38 -37.86 4.52 5.84
N TYR A 39 -37.30 5.71 6.10
CA TYR A 39 -35.89 5.90 6.46
C TYR A 39 -35.41 5.00 7.61
N HIS A 40 -36.22 4.85 8.67
CA HIS A 40 -35.85 4.05 9.85
C HIS A 40 -35.60 2.57 9.56
N LEU A 41 -36.25 2.01 8.53
CA LEU A 41 -36.07 0.61 8.17
C LEU A 41 -34.76 0.38 7.41
N VAL A 42 -34.36 1.38 6.61
CA VAL A 42 -33.24 1.30 5.67
C VAL A 42 -31.94 1.85 6.25
N GLU A 43 -32.02 2.70 7.27
CA GLU A 43 -30.88 3.23 8.03
C GLU A 43 -29.79 2.19 8.35
N PRO A 44 -30.08 1.00 8.94
CA PRO A 44 -29.05 0.03 9.26
C PRO A 44 -28.39 -0.60 8.02
N ILE A 45 -29.10 -0.65 6.88
CA ILE A 45 -28.58 -1.16 5.61
C ILE A 45 -27.67 -0.09 4.99
N LEU A 46 -28.12 1.16 4.97
CA LEU A 46 -27.40 2.31 4.43
C LEU A 46 -26.07 2.57 5.17
N LYS A 47 -26.06 2.44 6.51
CA LYS A 47 -24.83 2.56 7.33
C LYS A 47 -23.72 1.57 6.93
N LYS A 48 -24.05 0.45 6.30
CA LYS A 48 -23.07 -0.56 5.87
C LYS A 48 -22.61 -0.39 4.43
N LYS A 49 -23.25 0.48 3.64
CA LYS A 49 -22.85 0.77 2.27
C LYS A 49 -21.52 1.52 2.21
N THR A 50 -20.93 1.52 1.01
CA THR A 50 -19.79 2.36 0.66
C THR A 50 -20.27 3.73 0.20
N ALA A 51 -19.49 4.79 0.41
CA ALA A 51 -19.81 6.15 -0.02
C ALA A 51 -20.21 6.26 -1.50
N LYS A 52 -19.54 5.51 -2.40
CA LYS A 52 -19.89 5.48 -3.83
C LYS A 52 -21.30 4.93 -4.07
N ALA A 53 -21.65 3.85 -3.38
CA ALA A 53 -22.98 3.24 -3.51
C ALA A 53 -24.07 4.13 -2.90
N LEU A 54 -23.76 4.81 -1.79
CA LEU A 54 -24.69 5.76 -1.17
C LEU A 54 -25.03 6.91 -2.14
N ARG A 55 -24.04 7.43 -2.88
CA ARG A 55 -24.26 8.46 -3.90
C ARG A 55 -25.18 8.01 -5.05
N VAL A 56 -25.07 6.75 -5.47
CA VAL A 56 -25.98 6.18 -6.49
C VAL A 56 -27.40 6.06 -5.94
N ILE A 57 -27.54 5.62 -4.69
CA ILE A 57 -28.83 5.55 -4.00
C ILE A 57 -29.45 6.94 -3.87
N GLU A 58 -28.68 7.97 -3.51
CA GLU A 58 -29.15 9.36 -3.43
C GLU A 58 -29.70 9.88 -4.77
N GLU A 59 -29.09 9.46 -5.88
CA GLU A 59 -29.55 9.84 -7.23
C GLU A 59 -30.87 9.15 -7.62
N GLN A 60 -31.09 7.92 -7.15
CA GLN A 60 -32.32 7.15 -7.43
C GLN A 60 -33.44 7.44 -6.43
N SER A 61 -33.12 7.80 -5.20
CA SER A 61 -34.03 7.96 -4.06
C SER A 61 -33.75 9.27 -3.31
N PRO A 62 -34.27 10.43 -3.79
CA PRO A 62 -33.99 11.74 -3.23
C PRO A 62 -34.54 11.94 -1.80
N GLN A 63 -35.50 11.13 -1.35
CA GLN A 63 -36.07 11.22 0.00
C GLN A 63 -35.05 10.95 1.12
N ILE A 64 -33.94 10.29 0.81
CA ILE A 64 -32.89 9.93 1.79
C ILE A 64 -31.97 11.13 2.06
N VAL A 65 -31.83 12.06 1.10
CA VAL A 65 -30.94 13.22 1.17
C VAL A 65 -31.28 14.14 2.34
N ALA A 66 -32.54 14.20 2.78
CA ALA A 66 -32.93 15.01 3.93
C ALA A 66 -32.37 14.50 5.28
N HIS A 67 -31.97 13.23 5.36
CA HIS A 67 -31.55 12.56 6.59
C HIS A 67 -30.18 11.87 6.45
N ASP A 68 -29.37 12.27 5.48
CA ASP A 68 -28.12 11.58 5.11
C ASP A 68 -26.92 11.95 6.01
N ASP A 69 -26.94 13.11 6.67
CA ASP A 69 -25.89 13.57 7.59
C ASP A 69 -25.37 12.49 8.58
N PRO A 70 -26.21 11.80 9.37
CA PRO A 70 -25.75 10.77 10.29
C PRO A 70 -25.15 9.55 9.57
N LEU A 71 -25.57 9.25 8.33
CA LEU A 71 -24.99 8.18 7.53
C LEU A 71 -23.55 8.55 7.13
N TRP A 72 -23.35 9.78 6.67
CA TRP A 72 -22.03 10.31 6.31
C TRP A 72 -21.09 10.39 7.53
N GLN A 73 -21.58 10.79 8.70
CA GLN A 73 -20.78 10.77 9.94
C GLN A 73 -20.31 9.35 10.28
N CYS A 74 -21.19 8.35 10.18
CA CYS A 74 -20.82 6.95 10.38
C CYS A 74 -19.75 6.47 9.38
N LEU A 75 -19.83 6.92 8.12
CA LEU A 75 -18.83 6.62 7.09
C LEU A 75 -17.47 7.28 7.41
N ILE A 76 -17.46 8.51 7.89
CA ILE A 76 -16.24 9.20 8.30
C ILE A 76 -15.58 8.47 9.48
N GLN A 77 -16.36 8.11 10.50
CA GLN A 77 -15.84 7.39 11.67
C GLN A 77 -15.23 6.04 11.29
N ARG A 78 -15.86 5.33 10.33
CA ARG A 78 -15.37 4.03 9.84
C ARG A 78 -14.13 4.15 8.96
N ASP A 79 -14.17 5.04 7.97
CA ASP A 79 -13.13 5.12 6.95
C ASP A 79 -11.94 5.97 7.41
N PHE A 80 -12.16 6.95 8.28
CA PHE A 80 -11.19 7.94 8.76
C PHE A 80 -11.24 8.07 10.28
N SER A 81 -10.93 7.00 11.00
CA SER A 81 -10.97 6.97 12.48
C SER A 81 -10.10 8.03 13.16
N GLU A 82 -9.04 8.50 12.50
CA GLU A 82 -8.13 9.53 13.00
C GLU A 82 -8.68 10.97 12.86
N ARG A 83 -9.74 11.16 12.06
CA ARG A 83 -10.25 12.49 11.71
C ARG A 83 -11.56 12.80 12.42
N PRO A 84 -11.80 14.07 12.80
CA PRO A 84 -13.04 14.45 13.46
C PRO A 84 -14.24 14.26 12.50
N CYS A 85 -15.35 13.77 13.04
CA CYS A 85 -16.61 13.58 12.30
C CYS A 85 -17.38 14.89 12.11
N GLU A 86 -16.99 15.95 12.83
CA GLU A 86 -17.61 17.27 12.74
C GLU A 86 -16.52 18.33 12.62
N GLN A 87 -16.68 19.22 11.64
CA GLN A 87 -15.79 20.36 11.46
C GLN A 87 -16.63 21.63 11.41
N ILE A 88 -16.25 22.61 12.23
CA ILE A 88 -16.86 23.94 12.25
C ILE A 88 -16.00 24.85 11.37
N THR A 89 -16.63 25.54 10.42
CA THR A 89 -15.98 26.54 9.60
C THR A 89 -16.63 27.90 9.84
N ILE A 90 -15.84 28.97 9.79
CA ILE A 90 -16.36 30.33 9.89
C ILE A 90 -16.70 30.79 8.47
N LYS A 91 -18.00 30.96 8.18
CA LYS A 91 -18.48 31.57 6.93
C LYS A 91 -19.20 32.86 7.30
N ASN A 92 -18.81 33.99 6.69
CA ASN A 92 -19.42 35.32 6.92
C ASN A 92 -19.46 35.73 8.42
N GLY A 93 -18.39 35.43 9.17
CA GLY A 93 -18.31 35.74 10.61
C GLY A 93 -19.15 34.86 11.53
N ARG A 94 -19.92 33.90 10.98
CA ARG A 94 -20.70 32.92 11.76
C ARG A 94 -20.03 31.55 11.72
N LYS A 95 -20.05 30.86 12.87
CA LYS A 95 -19.63 29.46 12.97
C LYS A 95 -20.73 28.58 12.36
N THR A 96 -20.43 27.93 11.26
CA THR A 96 -21.35 27.00 10.57
C THR A 96 -20.74 25.62 10.55
N LYS A 97 -21.54 24.60 10.90
CA LYS A 97 -21.15 23.20 10.78
C LYS A 97 -21.05 22.83 9.30
N VAL A 98 -19.94 22.23 8.90
CA VAL A 98 -19.79 21.72 7.54
C VAL A 98 -20.65 20.47 7.40
N PRO A 99 -21.48 20.33 6.34
CA PRO A 99 -22.25 19.12 6.09
C PRO A 99 -21.35 17.88 6.06
N ALA A 100 -21.81 16.76 6.63
CA ALA A 100 -20.97 15.57 6.78
C ALA A 100 -20.54 15.00 5.42
N ARG A 101 -21.41 15.14 4.40
CA ARG A 101 -21.11 14.80 3.01
C ARG A 101 -19.90 15.56 2.45
N GLU A 102 -19.86 16.89 2.60
CA GLU A 102 -18.77 17.74 2.10
C GLU A 102 -17.45 17.39 2.83
N LEU A 103 -17.53 17.10 4.13
CA LEU A 103 -16.39 16.69 4.94
C LEU A 103 -15.78 15.37 4.43
N TYR A 104 -16.62 14.37 4.14
CA TYR A 104 -16.17 13.10 3.57
C TYR A 104 -15.49 13.29 2.21
N GLU A 105 -16.10 14.07 1.30
CA GLU A 105 -15.53 14.32 -0.02
C GLU A 105 -14.15 15.00 0.06
N LYS A 106 -13.99 15.94 0.98
CA LYS A 106 -12.69 16.58 1.26
C LYS A 106 -11.65 15.54 1.71
N TYR A 107 -11.99 14.70 2.69
CA TYR A 107 -11.06 13.70 3.22
C TYR A 107 -10.71 12.62 2.19
N ALA A 108 -11.68 12.21 1.37
CA ALA A 108 -11.46 11.28 0.27
C ALA A 108 -10.51 11.87 -0.78
N ARG A 109 -10.67 13.16 -1.12
CA ARG A 109 -9.79 13.87 -2.05
C ARG A 109 -8.37 13.99 -1.52
N GLU A 110 -8.21 14.33 -0.25
CA GLU A 110 -6.90 14.41 0.40
C GLU A 110 -6.20 13.06 0.44
N ARG A 111 -6.90 11.98 0.80
CA ARG A 111 -6.35 10.62 0.78
C ARG A 111 -5.85 10.23 -0.61
N GLU A 112 -6.64 10.50 -1.64
CA GLU A 112 -6.27 10.17 -3.02
C GLU A 112 -5.10 11.04 -3.51
N LEU A 113 -5.05 12.32 -3.13
CA LEU A 113 -3.93 13.20 -3.42
C LEU A 113 -2.65 12.67 -2.77
N GLN A 114 -2.68 12.29 -1.49
CA GLN A 114 -1.56 11.70 -0.77
C GLN A 114 -1.08 10.41 -1.44
N ARG A 115 -2.01 9.55 -1.88
CA ARG A 115 -1.67 8.32 -2.61
C ARG A 115 -0.99 8.62 -3.94
N ARG A 116 -1.49 9.61 -4.69
CA ARG A 116 -0.91 10.06 -5.96
C ARG A 116 0.48 10.64 -5.79
N THR A 117 0.66 11.55 -4.82
CA THR A 117 1.97 12.16 -4.55
C THR A 117 2.98 11.12 -4.08
N ALA A 118 2.60 10.21 -3.17
CA ALA A 118 3.46 9.11 -2.74
C ALA A 118 3.89 8.21 -3.91
N THR A 119 2.95 7.85 -4.80
CA THR A 119 3.24 7.06 -6.00
C THR A 119 4.19 7.81 -6.95
N GLN A 120 3.98 9.12 -7.13
CA GLN A 120 4.82 9.95 -7.97
C GLN A 120 6.25 10.08 -7.41
N ASN A 121 6.37 10.33 -6.10
CA ASN A 121 7.65 10.41 -5.41
C ASN A 121 8.42 9.09 -5.51
N LEU A 122 7.75 7.95 -5.29
CA LEU A 122 8.36 6.63 -5.45
C LEU A 122 8.87 6.44 -6.88
N ARG A 123 8.05 6.76 -7.89
CA ARG A 123 8.46 6.67 -9.31
C ARG A 123 9.68 7.54 -9.63
N GLN A 124 9.74 8.75 -9.10
CA GLN A 124 10.89 9.64 -9.28
C GLN A 124 12.16 9.07 -8.65
N ILE A 125 12.07 8.56 -7.41
CA ILE A 125 13.19 7.92 -6.71
C ILE A 125 13.68 6.69 -7.49
N THR A 126 12.77 5.80 -7.91
CA THR A 126 13.12 4.62 -8.70
C THR A 126 13.78 5.02 -10.01
N ARG A 127 13.25 6.02 -10.72
CA ARG A 127 13.85 6.53 -11.96
C ARG A 127 15.28 7.02 -11.71
N ASN A 128 15.50 7.85 -10.70
CA ASN A 128 16.83 8.36 -10.38
C ASN A 128 17.81 7.22 -10.05
N LEU A 129 17.39 6.25 -9.22
CA LEU A 129 18.21 5.07 -8.92
C LEU A 129 18.53 4.22 -10.15
N THR A 130 17.59 4.05 -11.08
CA THR A 130 17.85 3.33 -12.34
C THR A 130 18.85 4.07 -13.22
N LEU A 131 18.79 5.41 -13.27
CA LEU A 131 19.76 6.21 -14.00
C LEU A 131 21.16 6.10 -13.39
N GLU A 132 21.30 6.23 -12.07
CA GLU A 132 22.59 6.06 -11.38
C GLU A 132 23.16 4.66 -11.57
N ARG A 133 22.32 3.62 -11.48
CA ARG A 133 22.73 2.24 -11.78
C ARG A 133 23.18 2.07 -13.23
N ASN A 134 22.48 2.66 -14.18
CA ASN A 134 22.81 2.56 -15.61
C ASN A 134 24.07 3.34 -15.98
N LYS A 135 24.33 4.50 -15.34
CA LYS A 135 25.58 5.26 -15.50
C LYS A 135 26.79 4.44 -15.05
N ASN A 136 26.68 3.80 -13.88
CA ASN A 136 27.73 2.98 -13.30
C ASN A 136 27.77 1.54 -13.88
N LYS A 137 26.89 1.20 -14.82
CA LYS A 137 26.83 -0.13 -15.44
C LYS A 137 27.91 -0.24 -16.52
N VAL A 138 28.92 -1.07 -16.27
CA VAL A 138 29.91 -1.44 -17.28
C VAL A 138 29.19 -2.17 -18.42
N LYS A 139 29.07 -1.52 -19.58
CA LYS A 139 28.58 -2.15 -20.80
C LYS A 139 29.78 -2.84 -21.46
N ALA A 140 29.73 -4.17 -21.56
CA ALA A 140 30.65 -4.90 -22.42
C ALA A 140 30.39 -4.45 -23.86
N VAL A 141 31.39 -3.86 -24.49
CA VAL A 141 31.32 -3.47 -25.90
C VAL A 141 31.70 -4.69 -26.73
N ASP A 142 30.77 -5.20 -27.54
CA ASP A 142 30.89 -6.47 -28.27
C ASP A 142 31.94 -6.48 -29.39
N HIS A 143 32.61 -5.36 -29.63
CA HIS A 143 33.61 -5.24 -30.69
C HIS A 143 34.67 -4.23 -30.27
N ILE A 144 35.42 -4.59 -29.23
CA ILE A 144 36.77 -4.06 -29.09
C ILE A 144 37.56 -4.74 -30.20
N VAL A 145 37.92 -4.00 -31.26
CA VAL A 145 39.02 -4.37 -32.14
C VAL A 145 40.26 -4.37 -31.25
N THR A 146 40.51 -5.49 -30.58
CA THR A 146 41.79 -5.71 -29.92
C THR A 146 42.81 -5.57 -31.05
N PRO A 147 43.78 -4.63 -30.94
CA PRO A 147 44.82 -4.55 -31.95
C PRO A 147 45.41 -5.95 -32.03
N LYS A 148 45.28 -6.59 -33.21
CA LYS A 148 45.77 -7.95 -33.44
C LYS A 148 47.16 -7.99 -32.85
N SER A 149 47.30 -8.74 -31.74
CA SER A 149 48.58 -8.93 -31.08
C SER A 149 49.56 -9.29 -32.19
N ILE A 150 50.48 -8.38 -32.50
CA ILE A 150 51.60 -8.68 -33.38
C ILE A 150 52.20 -9.91 -32.72
N ARG A 151 52.04 -11.07 -33.36
CA ARG A 151 52.50 -12.34 -32.83
C ARG A 151 53.96 -12.11 -32.48
N LYS A 152 54.26 -12.03 -31.18
CA LYS A 152 55.65 -11.91 -30.74
C LYS A 152 56.36 -13.09 -31.39
N PRO A 153 57.49 -12.87 -32.08
CA PRO A 153 58.20 -13.95 -32.74
C PRO A 153 58.36 -15.07 -31.73
N ILE A 154 58.16 -16.32 -32.17
CA ILE A 154 58.31 -17.51 -31.33
C ILE A 154 59.68 -17.43 -30.68
N VAL A 155 59.73 -16.99 -29.42
CA VAL A 155 60.95 -17.02 -28.63
C VAL A 155 61.13 -18.48 -28.29
N VAL A 156 62.01 -19.15 -29.04
CA VAL A 156 62.50 -20.49 -28.73
C VAL A 156 62.80 -20.52 -27.23
N SER A 157 62.08 -21.37 -26.48
CA SER A 157 62.11 -21.34 -25.02
C SER A 157 63.52 -21.65 -24.55
N ARG A 158 64.28 -20.62 -24.18
CA ARG A 158 65.53 -20.82 -23.46
C ARG A 158 65.18 -21.44 -22.11
N PRO A 159 65.89 -22.49 -21.67
CA PRO A 159 65.67 -23.07 -20.34
C PRO A 159 65.82 -21.96 -19.30
N ARG A 160 64.80 -21.82 -18.43
CA ARG A 160 64.77 -20.78 -17.40
C ARG A 160 65.97 -20.96 -16.47
N SER A 161 66.58 -19.86 -16.03
CA SER A 161 67.70 -19.92 -15.09
C SER A 161 67.27 -20.61 -13.79
N VAL A 162 68.19 -21.38 -13.19
CA VAL A 162 67.94 -22.13 -11.96
C VAL A 162 67.47 -21.21 -10.82
N LEU A 163 67.98 -19.98 -10.79
CA LEU A 163 67.54 -18.91 -9.87
C LEU A 163 66.06 -18.55 -10.06
N LEU A 164 65.62 -18.35 -11.31
CA LEU A 164 64.23 -18.01 -11.61
C LEU A 164 63.30 -19.18 -11.26
N GLN A 165 63.72 -20.42 -11.55
CA GLN A 165 62.94 -21.61 -11.22
C GLN A 165 62.77 -21.78 -9.71
N ARG A 166 63.85 -21.55 -8.94
CA ARG A 166 63.82 -21.61 -7.47
C ARG A 166 62.94 -20.51 -6.88
N ALA A 167 63.01 -19.29 -7.40
CA ALA A 167 62.16 -18.18 -6.98
C ALA A 167 60.67 -18.48 -7.23
N MET A 168 60.34 -19.03 -8.41
CA MET A 168 58.97 -19.43 -8.73
C MET A 168 58.46 -20.55 -7.82
N GLN A 169 59.29 -21.54 -7.52
CA GLN A 169 58.97 -22.63 -6.59
C GLN A 169 58.64 -22.10 -5.19
N GLN A 170 59.48 -21.20 -4.67
CA GLN A 170 59.26 -20.57 -3.36
C GLN A 170 57.97 -19.75 -3.33
N ASN A 171 57.70 -19.00 -4.39
CA ASN A 171 56.49 -18.18 -4.46
C ASN A 171 55.23 -19.06 -4.53
N LYS A 172 55.29 -20.18 -5.26
CA LYS A 172 54.22 -21.18 -5.31
C LYS A 172 53.95 -21.79 -3.91
N MET A 173 55.00 -22.15 -3.18
CA MET A 173 54.87 -22.66 -1.81
C MET A 173 54.23 -21.63 -0.88
N ARG A 174 54.70 -20.37 -0.94
CA ARG A 174 54.14 -19.27 -0.13
C ARG A 174 52.65 -19.05 -0.40
N ALA A 175 52.25 -19.06 -1.67
CA ALA A 175 50.84 -18.94 -2.05
C ALA A 175 49.99 -20.09 -1.50
N GLN A 176 50.52 -21.32 -1.52
CA GLN A 176 49.83 -22.48 -0.95
C GLN A 176 49.68 -22.36 0.57
N TYR A 177 50.73 -21.97 1.30
CA TYR A 177 50.66 -21.74 2.75
C TYR A 177 49.64 -20.66 3.11
N LEU A 178 49.61 -19.55 2.36
CA LEU A 178 48.63 -18.49 2.57
C LEU A 178 47.20 -19.01 2.38
N SER A 179 46.96 -19.80 1.31
CA SER A 179 45.65 -20.38 1.03
C SER A 179 45.18 -21.36 2.11
N GLN A 180 46.11 -22.13 2.70
CA GLN A 180 45.81 -23.09 3.77
C GLN A 180 45.47 -22.38 5.08
N ASN A 181 46.13 -21.27 5.39
CA ASN A 181 45.83 -20.47 6.59
C ASN A 181 44.52 -19.69 6.48
N ILE A 182 44.10 -19.30 5.27
CA ILE A 182 42.81 -18.65 5.04
C ILE A 182 41.64 -19.64 5.26
N LYS A 183 41.82 -20.93 4.95
CA LYS A 183 40.79 -21.97 5.12
C LYS A 183 40.63 -22.52 6.54
N LYS A 184 41.52 -22.15 7.47
CA LYS A 184 41.52 -22.60 8.87
C LYS A 184 40.91 -21.59 9.86
N LYS A 185 40.33 -20.50 9.37
CA LYS A 185 39.44 -19.60 10.12
C LYS A 185 38.00 -19.87 9.73
#